data_AF-A0A2N0QWL6-F1
#
_entry.id   AF-A0A2N0QWL6-F1
#
_cell.length_a   1.000
_cell.length_b   1.000
_cell.length_c   1.000
_cell.angle_alpha   90.00
_cell.angle_beta   90.00
_cell.angle_gamma   90.00
#
_symmetry.space_group_name_H-M   'P 1'
#
loop_
_entity.id
_entity.type
_entity.pdbx_description
1 polymer ?
#
loop_
_entity_poly.entity_id
_entity_poly.type
_entity_poly.pdbx_seq_one_letter_code
_entity_poly.pdbx_strand_id
1 'polypeptide(L)'
;NSLQRCIPFINFYNLTSEEFSDNVLPYKKILPKELYKDLLKNYLKPNNQSIKDTEIDSKNIDSKIITSQHAELILKWINMKSSNSSNAFTTIFSKFIYIDIKEKDTSSFKLLLRGTRDGFNSEKFHEICDNQSHTVTIIKVKDSNEILGGYNPIAWRSDNSLGNTKNSFVFSFKDNNNIENHILSRVEVGRRAIYNSYFSCSNFGINDLTLCDGMGSCYQQYYEKPIRGVADEKLLVKLIQNDNLQMSEIQVWEHMIKWGHAQNLGLPSEPTNFSKEDFDTLKNSLQRCIPFINFYNLTSEEFYDNVLPYKNILPNELYKDLLKNYLKTNNQPIKKSEPNIIKGVENAYEINPKNIDSKIITSQHAELILKWTNLNSSNSSNASFTSIFSKFIYNDIKDKNTTSSFKLLLRGTRDGFAPRKFHEICDNQSHTVTIIKVRDGNEILGGYNPIAWKSKDDYSYTKESFIFSFKDNNNIENHILSRVNYENLAIKNSSSSCSSFGFSDLILLDGRGHCKELSYEKPIRRTADYFLVEEYEVFQIV
;
A
#
# COMPACT_ATOMS: atom_id res chain seq x y z
N ASN A 1 7.64 17.17 -44.58
CA ASN A 1 7.13 15.98 -43.86
C ASN A 1 7.16 16.10 -42.34
N SER A 2 8.19 16.66 -41.69
CA SER A 2 8.21 16.77 -40.22
C SER A 2 7.22 17.80 -39.66
N LEU A 3 7.14 19.00 -40.26
CA LEU A 3 6.20 20.04 -39.81
C LEU A 3 4.72 19.62 -39.93
N GLN A 4 4.40 18.80 -40.93
CA GLN A 4 3.03 18.43 -41.28
C GLN A 4 2.35 17.55 -40.21
N ARG A 5 3.14 16.83 -39.41
CA ARG A 5 2.67 16.04 -38.26
C ARG A 5 2.37 16.90 -37.03
N CYS A 6 2.91 18.12 -36.96
CA CYS A 6 2.69 19.02 -35.82
C CYS A 6 1.50 19.96 -36.05
N ILE A 7 1.11 20.21 -37.30
CA ILE A 7 -0.02 21.09 -37.67
C ILE A 7 -1.32 20.74 -36.92
N PRO A 8 -1.73 19.47 -36.73
CA PRO A 8 -2.96 19.14 -36.02
C PRO A 8 -2.96 19.52 -34.52
N PHE A 9 -1.80 19.76 -33.94
CA PHE A 9 -1.65 20.10 -32.52
C PHE A 9 -1.56 21.60 -32.25
N ILE A 10 -1.53 22.43 -33.30
CA ILE A 10 -1.51 23.89 -33.20
C ILE A 10 -2.95 24.41 -33.23
N ASN A 11 -3.35 25.15 -32.20
CA ASN A 11 -4.67 25.76 -32.17
C ASN A 11 -4.68 27.10 -32.90
N PHE A 12 -4.80 27.05 -34.23
CA PHE A 12 -4.81 28.23 -35.08
C PHE A 12 -5.99 29.19 -34.84
N TYR A 13 -7.05 28.76 -34.15
CA TYR A 13 -8.27 29.55 -33.92
C TYR A 13 -8.19 30.46 -32.68
N ASN A 14 -7.12 30.32 -31.88
CA ASN A 14 -6.86 31.20 -30.74
C ASN A 14 -5.96 32.40 -31.10
N LEU A 15 -5.52 32.51 -32.36
CA LEU A 15 -4.75 33.65 -32.84
C LEU A 15 -5.68 34.85 -33.07
N THR A 16 -5.17 36.05 -32.82
CA THR A 16 -5.78 37.30 -33.30
C THR A 16 -5.70 37.38 -34.83
N SER A 17 -6.53 38.22 -35.45
CA SER A 17 -6.48 38.41 -36.91
C SER A 17 -5.12 38.93 -37.40
N GLU A 18 -4.41 39.72 -36.58
CA GLU A 18 -3.07 40.23 -36.85
C GLU A 18 -2.03 39.10 -36.77
N GLU A 19 -2.04 38.31 -35.68
CA GLU A 19 -1.14 37.16 -35.53
C GLU A 19 -1.38 36.09 -36.60
N PHE A 20 -2.63 35.87 -37.00
CA PHE A 20 -2.96 34.98 -38.11
C PHE A 20 -2.40 35.49 -39.44
N SER A 21 -2.52 36.79 -39.70
CA SER A 21 -1.99 37.43 -40.91
C SER A 21 -0.47 37.29 -40.99
N ASP A 22 0.23 37.58 -39.90
CA ASP A 22 1.69 37.65 -39.92
C ASP A 22 2.36 36.29 -39.79
N ASN A 23 1.76 35.37 -39.01
CA ASN A 23 2.41 34.11 -38.65
C ASN A 23 1.84 32.88 -39.37
N VAL A 24 0.68 32.98 -40.03
CA VAL A 24 0.03 31.81 -40.66
C VAL A 24 -0.14 31.98 -42.18
N LEU A 25 -0.55 33.15 -42.66
CA LEU A 25 -0.72 33.38 -44.12
C LEU A 25 0.56 33.13 -44.94
N PRO A 26 1.78 33.51 -44.50
CA PRO A 26 3.00 33.26 -45.27
C PRO A 26 3.27 31.78 -45.53
N TYR A 27 2.74 30.89 -44.69
CA TYR A 27 2.96 29.44 -44.75
C TYR A 27 1.85 28.67 -45.48
N LYS A 28 0.98 29.35 -46.23
CA LYS A 28 -0.10 28.77 -47.06
C LYS A 28 0.28 27.49 -47.80
N LYS A 29 1.48 27.45 -48.38
CA LYS A 29 1.95 26.33 -49.23
C LYS A 29 2.20 25.03 -48.45
N ILE A 30 2.36 25.12 -47.13
CA ILE A 30 2.70 23.99 -46.24
C ILE A 30 1.45 23.49 -45.50
N LEU A 31 0.46 24.38 -45.30
CA LEU A 31 -0.80 24.02 -44.67
C LEU A 31 -1.67 23.16 -45.62
N PRO A 32 -2.39 22.17 -45.08
CA PRO A 32 -3.42 21.46 -45.84
C PRO A 32 -4.40 22.45 -46.48
N LYS A 33 -4.66 22.30 -47.78
CA LYS A 33 -5.45 23.27 -48.57
C LYS A 33 -6.81 23.58 -47.96
N GLU A 34 -7.49 22.58 -47.40
CA GLU A 34 -8.81 22.75 -46.78
C GLU A 34 -8.73 23.46 -45.42
N LEU A 35 -7.74 23.12 -44.57
CA LEU A 35 -7.47 23.84 -43.31
C LEU A 35 -7.19 25.33 -43.58
N TYR A 36 -6.41 25.62 -44.61
CA TYR A 36 -6.08 26.99 -44.98
C TYR A 36 -7.30 27.80 -45.46
N LYS A 37 -8.20 27.18 -46.24
CA LYS A 37 -9.46 27.81 -46.66
C LYS A 37 -10.39 28.10 -45.48
N ASP A 38 -10.48 27.17 -44.53
CA ASP A 38 -11.32 27.32 -43.33
C ASP A 38 -10.80 28.42 -42.40
N LEU A 39 -9.49 28.48 -42.19
CA LEU A 39 -8.88 29.55 -41.41
C LEU A 39 -9.12 30.92 -42.06
N LEU A 40 -8.88 31.05 -43.37
CA LEU A 40 -9.19 32.28 -44.12
C LEU A 40 -10.66 32.68 -43.99
N LYS A 41 -11.59 31.74 -44.06
CA LYS A 41 -13.03 32.03 -43.94
C LYS A 41 -13.39 32.56 -42.55
N ASN A 42 -12.78 32.03 -41.49
CA ASN A 42 -13.02 32.48 -40.11
C ASN A 42 -12.43 33.87 -39.84
N TYR A 43 -11.26 34.19 -40.38
CA TYR A 43 -10.60 35.47 -40.13
C TYR A 43 -10.99 36.60 -41.11
N LEU A 44 -11.61 36.28 -42.27
CA LEU A 44 -12.07 37.29 -43.25
C LEU A 44 -13.55 37.69 -43.14
N LYS A 45 -14.37 37.00 -42.36
CA LYS A 45 -15.76 37.39 -42.10
C LYS A 45 -15.96 37.75 -40.63
N PRO A 46 -15.77 39.02 -40.24
CA PRO A 46 -16.04 39.46 -38.89
C PRO A 46 -17.54 39.72 -38.78
N ASN A 47 -18.33 38.74 -38.34
CA ASN A 47 -19.65 39.04 -37.79
C ASN A 47 -20.02 38.07 -36.67
N ASN A 48 -20.16 38.71 -35.50
CA ASN A 48 -20.74 38.28 -34.22
C ASN A 48 -19.83 37.56 -33.21
N GLN A 49 -19.11 38.44 -32.51
CA GLN A 49 -19.00 38.55 -31.04
C GLN A 49 -18.36 37.40 -30.26
N SER A 50 -17.21 37.77 -29.67
CA SER A 50 -16.57 37.23 -28.47
C SER A 50 -17.12 35.90 -27.97
N ILE A 51 -16.32 34.85 -28.11
CA ILE A 51 -16.44 33.65 -27.30
C ILE A 51 -16.20 34.07 -25.85
N LYS A 52 -17.26 34.53 -25.18
CA LYS A 52 -17.43 34.26 -23.76
C LYS A 52 -17.78 32.79 -23.68
N ASP A 53 -17.05 32.09 -22.81
CA ASP A 53 -17.35 30.73 -22.36
C ASP A 53 -18.86 30.53 -22.26
N THR A 54 -19.42 29.74 -23.18
CA THR A 54 -20.80 29.27 -23.03
C THR A 54 -20.70 28.01 -22.19
N GLU A 55 -20.80 28.23 -20.88
CA GLU A 55 -21.00 27.22 -19.86
C GLU A 55 -21.98 26.15 -20.35
N ILE A 56 -21.56 24.89 -20.24
CA ILE A 56 -22.51 23.80 -20.02
C ILE A 56 -23.34 24.25 -18.82
N ASP A 57 -24.67 24.19 -18.89
CA ASP A 57 -25.55 24.57 -17.77
C ASP A 57 -25.49 23.50 -16.66
N SER A 58 -24.27 23.25 -16.15
CA SER A 58 -23.92 22.49 -14.95
C SER A 58 -24.20 23.30 -13.68
N LYS A 59 -24.68 24.55 -13.84
CA LYS A 59 -24.85 25.55 -12.79
C LYS A 59 -25.85 25.18 -11.70
N ASN A 60 -26.68 24.15 -11.89
CA ASN A 60 -27.63 23.70 -10.88
C ASN A 60 -27.73 22.16 -10.82
N ILE A 61 -26.70 21.50 -10.27
CA ILE A 61 -26.85 20.13 -9.78
C ILE A 61 -27.41 20.15 -8.35
N ASP A 62 -28.55 19.50 -8.10
CA ASP A 62 -29.09 19.32 -6.74
C ASP A 62 -28.32 18.24 -5.97
N SER A 63 -27.02 18.47 -5.75
CA SER A 63 -26.13 17.61 -4.97
C SER A 63 -25.48 18.37 -3.82
N LYS A 64 -25.42 17.73 -2.66
CA LYS A 64 -24.65 18.18 -1.50
C LYS A 64 -23.27 17.50 -1.39
N ILE A 65 -22.96 16.59 -2.32
CA ILE A 65 -21.76 15.74 -2.27
C ILE A 65 -20.74 16.17 -3.33
N ILE A 66 -21.19 16.49 -4.55
CA ILE A 66 -20.32 16.84 -5.68
C ILE A 66 -20.54 18.27 -6.15
N THR A 67 -19.50 18.88 -6.71
CA THR A 67 -19.54 20.20 -7.34
C THR A 67 -19.93 20.11 -8.83
N SER A 68 -20.14 21.25 -9.50
CA SER A 68 -20.36 21.32 -10.94
C SER A 68 -19.22 20.70 -11.75
N GLN A 69 -17.98 20.85 -11.31
CA GLN A 69 -16.80 20.27 -11.97
C GLN A 69 -16.83 18.73 -11.98
N HIS A 70 -17.22 18.13 -10.86
CA HIS A 70 -17.42 16.68 -10.79
C HIS A 70 -18.54 16.22 -11.73
N ALA A 71 -19.65 16.97 -11.74
CA ALA A 71 -20.81 16.67 -12.59
C ALA A 71 -20.45 16.73 -14.08
N GLU A 72 -19.70 17.74 -14.50
CA GLU A 72 -19.20 17.89 -15.87
C GLU A 72 -18.29 16.73 -16.28
N LEU A 73 -17.38 16.31 -15.42
CA LEU A 73 -16.48 15.18 -15.68
C LEU A 73 -17.25 13.86 -15.84
N ILE A 74 -18.25 13.62 -14.99
CA ILE A 74 -19.14 12.45 -15.07
C ILE A 74 -19.92 12.48 -16.40
N LEU A 75 -20.52 13.62 -16.77
CA LEU A 75 -21.25 13.79 -18.03
C LEU A 75 -20.36 13.58 -19.25
N LYS A 76 -19.14 14.10 -19.23
CA LYS A 76 -18.14 13.87 -20.28
C LYS A 76 -17.90 12.38 -20.48
N TRP A 77 -17.79 11.62 -19.39
CA TRP A 77 -17.62 10.16 -19.46
C TRP A 77 -18.88 9.41 -19.87
N ILE A 78 -20.07 9.90 -19.58
CA ILE A 78 -21.31 9.34 -20.13
C ILE A 78 -21.31 9.50 -21.66
N ASN A 79 -20.91 10.66 -22.17
CA ASN A 79 -20.96 11.01 -23.59
C ASN A 79 -19.81 10.44 -24.44
N MET A 80 -18.65 10.14 -23.86
CA MET A 80 -17.44 9.72 -24.59
C MET A 80 -17.55 8.40 -25.37
N LYS A 81 -18.56 7.55 -25.13
CA LYS A 81 -18.66 6.22 -25.78
C LYS A 81 -19.92 6.00 -26.61
N SER A 82 -20.86 6.94 -26.66
CA SER A 82 -21.99 6.89 -27.61
C SER A 82 -21.56 7.09 -29.07
N SER A 83 -20.32 7.53 -29.31
CA SER A 83 -19.80 7.97 -30.61
C SER A 83 -18.81 7.02 -31.30
N ASN A 84 -18.58 5.81 -30.79
CA ASN A 84 -17.64 4.87 -31.41
C ASN A 84 -18.32 3.99 -32.50
N SER A 85 -18.56 4.57 -33.67
CA SER A 85 -18.48 3.82 -34.94
C SER A 85 -17.08 4.00 -35.51
N SER A 86 -16.36 2.89 -35.66
CA SER A 86 -15.01 2.79 -36.19
C SER A 86 -14.85 3.48 -37.56
N ASN A 87 -14.04 4.54 -37.63
CA ASN A 87 -13.16 4.91 -38.74
C ASN A 87 -12.43 6.23 -38.43
N ALA A 88 -11.22 6.43 -38.91
CA ALA A 88 -10.48 7.70 -38.77
C ALA A 88 -11.13 8.90 -39.51
N PHE A 89 -12.29 8.68 -40.14
CA PHE A 89 -13.18 9.71 -40.70
C PHE A 89 -14.20 10.26 -39.67
N THR A 90 -14.40 9.58 -38.53
CA THR A 90 -15.46 9.93 -37.58
C THR A 90 -15.12 11.11 -36.67
N THR A 91 -13.85 11.53 -36.52
CA THR A 91 -13.50 12.67 -35.63
C THR A 91 -13.95 14.03 -36.18
N ILE A 92 -14.05 14.17 -37.50
CA ILE A 92 -14.55 15.40 -38.14
C ILE A 92 -16.09 15.36 -38.24
N PHE A 93 -16.68 14.20 -38.56
CA PHE A 93 -18.14 14.03 -38.63
C PHE A 93 -18.81 14.00 -37.25
N SER A 94 -18.14 13.52 -36.20
CA SER A 94 -18.66 13.59 -34.83
C SER A 94 -18.78 15.04 -34.34
N LYS A 95 -17.96 15.95 -34.86
CA LYS A 95 -18.11 17.39 -34.60
C LYS A 95 -19.30 18.01 -35.36
N PHE A 96 -19.63 17.50 -36.55
CA PHE A 96 -20.83 17.89 -37.29
C PHE A 96 -22.12 17.35 -36.65
N ILE A 97 -22.13 16.10 -36.18
CA ILE A 97 -23.25 15.55 -35.38
C ILE A 97 -23.38 16.29 -34.04
N TYR A 98 -22.26 16.70 -33.42
CA TYR A 98 -22.28 17.52 -32.20
C TYR A 98 -22.91 18.91 -32.39
N ILE A 99 -22.86 19.46 -33.61
CA ILE A 99 -23.50 20.74 -33.93
C ILE A 99 -25.01 20.54 -34.18
N ASP A 100 -25.44 19.47 -34.86
CA ASP A 100 -26.87 19.20 -35.07
C ASP A 100 -27.60 18.71 -33.79
N ILE A 101 -26.88 18.15 -32.81
CA ILE A 101 -27.46 17.76 -31.51
C ILE A 101 -27.61 18.96 -30.56
N LYS A 102 -26.90 20.09 -30.80
CA LYS A 102 -26.95 21.27 -29.92
C LYS A 102 -28.34 21.93 -29.82
N GLU A 103 -29.29 21.58 -30.69
CA GLU A 103 -30.65 22.09 -30.61
C GLU A 103 -31.64 21.17 -29.88
N LYS A 104 -31.27 19.99 -29.35
CA LYS A 104 -32.33 19.08 -28.87
C LYS A 104 -32.23 18.25 -27.59
N ASP A 105 -31.18 18.23 -26.79
CA ASP A 105 -31.31 17.63 -25.43
C ASP A 105 -30.24 18.13 -24.45
N THR A 106 -30.63 19.02 -23.53
CA THR A 106 -29.82 19.40 -22.39
C THR A 106 -29.88 18.28 -21.34
N SER A 107 -28.87 17.41 -21.34
CA SER A 107 -28.72 16.38 -20.30
C SER A 107 -28.51 17.04 -18.94
N SER A 108 -29.53 17.02 -18.10
CA SER A 108 -29.51 17.57 -16.73
C SER A 108 -29.64 16.47 -15.68
N PHE A 109 -28.98 16.64 -14.54
CA PHE A 109 -29.10 15.70 -13.42
C PHE A 109 -30.43 15.93 -12.69
N LYS A 110 -31.27 14.89 -12.63
CA LYS A 110 -32.45 14.86 -11.77
C LYS A 110 -32.15 14.01 -10.53
N LEU A 111 -32.29 14.59 -9.34
CA LEU A 111 -32.14 13.86 -8.09
C LEU A 111 -33.33 12.91 -7.88
N LEU A 112 -33.07 11.60 -7.87
CA LEU A 112 -34.07 10.58 -7.57
C LEU A 112 -34.14 10.30 -6.06
N LEU A 113 -33.00 9.88 -5.50
CA LEU A 113 -32.86 9.45 -4.11
C LEU A 113 -31.72 10.20 -3.42
N ARG A 114 -31.94 10.58 -2.16
CA ARG A 114 -30.93 11.15 -1.26
C ARG A 114 -30.97 10.42 0.07
N GLY A 115 -29.91 9.70 0.42
CA GLY A 115 -29.89 8.84 1.62
C GLY A 115 -30.24 9.57 2.93
N THR A 116 -29.80 10.81 3.12
CA THR A 116 -30.14 11.61 4.31
C THR A 116 -31.60 12.11 4.35
N ARG A 117 -32.33 12.06 3.22
CA ARG A 117 -33.74 12.46 3.10
C ARG A 117 -34.66 11.24 3.10
N ASP A 118 -34.29 10.23 2.32
CA ASP A 118 -35.16 9.10 2.00
C ASP A 118 -34.80 7.83 2.80
N GLY A 119 -33.59 7.76 3.36
CA GLY A 119 -33.04 6.57 4.02
C GLY A 119 -32.00 5.86 3.16
N PHE A 120 -31.18 5.01 3.81
CA PHE A 120 -30.08 4.27 3.17
C PHE A 120 -30.41 2.81 2.85
N ASN A 121 -31.63 2.35 3.16
CA ASN A 121 -32.00 0.94 3.02
C ASN A 121 -32.30 0.53 1.58
N SER A 122 -32.11 -0.76 1.28
CA SER A 122 -32.33 -1.31 -0.07
C SER A 122 -33.80 -1.22 -0.50
N GLU A 123 -34.74 -1.41 0.42
CA GLU A 123 -36.19 -1.33 0.15
C GLU A 123 -36.56 0.02 -0.49
N LYS A 124 -36.11 1.13 0.10
CA LYS A 124 -36.39 2.47 -0.41
C LYS A 124 -35.66 2.76 -1.72
N PHE A 125 -34.46 2.21 -1.89
CA PHE A 125 -33.75 2.30 -3.16
C PHE A 125 -34.55 1.62 -4.28
N HIS A 126 -35.02 0.39 -4.08
CA HIS A 126 -35.80 -0.32 -5.10
C HIS A 126 -37.14 0.36 -5.37
N GLU A 127 -37.82 0.89 -4.35
CA GLU A 127 -39.05 1.66 -4.53
C GLU A 127 -38.88 2.85 -5.49
N ILE A 128 -37.75 3.55 -5.41
CA ILE A 128 -37.52 4.81 -6.16
C ILE A 128 -36.74 4.58 -7.46
N CYS A 129 -35.75 3.69 -7.43
CA CYS A 129 -34.73 3.56 -8.48
C CYS A 129 -34.95 2.36 -9.41
N ASP A 130 -35.74 1.35 -9.04
CA ASP A 130 -36.05 0.27 -9.97
C ASP A 130 -36.78 0.81 -11.21
N ASN A 131 -36.52 0.19 -12.36
CA ASN A 131 -36.95 0.63 -13.69
C ASN A 131 -36.35 1.97 -14.17
N GLN A 132 -35.55 2.66 -13.35
CA GLN A 132 -34.80 3.85 -13.78
C GLN A 132 -33.50 3.43 -14.46
N SER A 133 -33.26 3.98 -15.66
CA SER A 133 -32.02 3.81 -16.42
C SER A 133 -31.23 5.12 -16.48
N HIS A 134 -30.00 5.09 -17.00
CA HIS A 134 -29.14 6.28 -17.11
C HIS A 134 -28.93 6.98 -15.76
N THR A 135 -28.69 6.19 -14.71
CA THR A 135 -28.59 6.69 -13.33
C THR A 135 -27.13 6.78 -12.88
N VAL A 136 -26.83 7.79 -12.06
CA VAL A 136 -25.53 7.94 -11.38
C VAL A 136 -25.73 7.76 -9.89
N THR A 137 -25.01 6.83 -9.28
CA THR A 137 -24.91 6.70 -7.83
C THR A 137 -23.70 7.48 -7.33
N ILE A 138 -23.89 8.31 -6.31
CA ILE A 138 -22.85 9.14 -5.69
C ILE A 138 -22.84 8.85 -4.18
N ILE A 139 -21.68 8.47 -3.65
CA ILE A 139 -21.48 8.01 -2.29
C ILE A 139 -20.42 8.89 -1.65
N LYS A 140 -20.75 9.54 -0.52
CA LYS A 140 -19.76 10.19 0.34
C LYS A 140 -19.36 9.24 1.46
N VAL A 141 -18.07 8.95 1.59
CA VAL A 141 -17.57 8.10 2.68
C VAL A 141 -17.57 8.88 3.99
N LYS A 142 -18.17 8.30 5.03
CA LYS A 142 -18.26 8.92 6.37
C LYS A 142 -16.86 9.26 6.90
N ASP A 143 -16.74 10.41 7.55
CA ASP A 143 -15.49 10.89 8.18
C ASP A 143 -14.32 11.07 7.19
N SER A 144 -14.62 11.28 5.89
CA SER A 144 -13.62 11.56 4.86
C SER A 144 -14.15 12.50 3.77
N ASN A 145 -13.24 13.03 2.95
CA ASN A 145 -13.56 13.77 1.73
C ASN A 145 -13.69 12.87 0.50
N GLU A 146 -13.57 11.55 0.67
CA GLU A 146 -13.63 10.58 -0.43
C GLU A 146 -15.06 10.46 -0.96
N ILE A 147 -15.18 10.53 -2.29
CA ILE A 147 -16.42 10.29 -3.02
C ILE A 147 -16.23 9.07 -3.91
N LEU A 148 -17.18 8.15 -3.87
CA LEU A 148 -17.25 6.96 -4.71
C LEU A 148 -18.53 6.99 -5.53
N GLY A 149 -18.57 6.27 -6.64
CA GLY A 149 -19.81 6.16 -7.38
C GLY A 149 -19.72 5.31 -8.64
N GLY A 150 -20.86 5.23 -9.32
CA GLY A 150 -20.96 4.48 -10.57
C GLY A 150 -22.14 4.92 -11.41
N TYR A 151 -21.99 4.74 -12.72
CA TYR A 151 -23.01 5.00 -13.73
C TYR A 151 -23.61 3.70 -14.23
N ASN A 152 -24.93 3.61 -14.14
CA ASN A 152 -25.71 2.52 -14.71
C ASN A 152 -26.55 3.03 -15.90
N PRO A 153 -26.21 2.67 -17.15
CA PRO A 153 -26.98 3.06 -18.34
C PRO A 153 -28.27 2.25 -18.53
N ILE A 154 -28.45 1.12 -17.84
CA ILE A 154 -29.62 0.24 -17.96
C ILE A 154 -30.53 0.36 -16.75
N ALA A 155 -31.75 -0.16 -16.84
CA ALA A 155 -32.71 -0.12 -15.74
C ALA A 155 -32.24 -0.96 -14.54
N TRP A 156 -32.35 -0.41 -13.32
CA TRP A 156 -32.23 -1.20 -12.08
C TRP A 156 -33.39 -2.18 -11.93
N ARG A 157 -33.12 -3.31 -11.28
CA ARG A 157 -34.10 -4.33 -10.90
C ARG A 157 -33.75 -4.90 -9.52
N SER A 158 -34.72 -5.57 -8.92
CA SER A 158 -34.57 -6.38 -7.72
C SER A 158 -35.01 -7.81 -8.04
N ASP A 159 -34.21 -8.54 -8.81
CA ASP A 159 -34.53 -9.90 -9.30
C ASP A 159 -33.34 -10.88 -9.28
N ASN A 160 -32.24 -10.49 -8.63
CA ASN A 160 -30.93 -11.14 -8.66
C ASN A 160 -30.35 -11.35 -10.07
N SER A 161 -30.84 -10.64 -11.09
CA SER A 161 -30.32 -10.75 -12.45
C SER A 161 -28.99 -10.02 -12.64
N LEU A 162 -28.30 -10.36 -13.73
CA LEU A 162 -27.10 -9.67 -14.18
C LEU A 162 -27.43 -8.73 -15.33
N GLY A 163 -27.07 -7.46 -15.19
CA GLY A 163 -27.20 -6.47 -16.22
C GLY A 163 -26.02 -6.48 -17.18
N ASN A 164 -26.31 -6.60 -18.47
CA ASN A 164 -25.31 -6.58 -19.54
C ASN A 164 -25.20 -5.17 -20.15
N THR A 165 -24.04 -4.52 -19.99
CA THR A 165 -23.75 -3.26 -20.66
C THR A 165 -22.23 -3.03 -20.77
N LYS A 166 -21.79 -2.35 -21.83
CA LYS A 166 -20.38 -1.91 -22.01
C LYS A 166 -20.15 -0.45 -21.62
N ASN A 167 -21.21 0.25 -21.23
CA ASN A 167 -21.20 1.70 -21.01
C ASN A 167 -21.20 2.06 -19.52
N SER A 168 -21.38 1.07 -18.63
CA SER A 168 -21.22 1.30 -17.19
C SER A 168 -19.76 1.62 -16.85
N PHE A 169 -19.58 2.49 -15.87
CA PHE A 169 -18.29 2.82 -15.29
C PHE A 169 -18.47 3.12 -13.81
N VAL A 170 -17.42 2.88 -13.04
CA VAL A 170 -17.31 3.27 -11.64
C VAL A 170 -16.22 4.32 -11.48
N PHE A 171 -16.29 5.11 -10.42
CA PHE A 171 -15.36 6.20 -10.18
C PHE A 171 -15.07 6.46 -8.70
N SER A 172 -13.96 7.13 -8.44
CA SER A 172 -13.64 7.72 -7.15
C SER A 172 -12.99 9.11 -7.28
N PHE A 173 -13.19 9.94 -6.28
CA PHE A 173 -12.53 11.23 -6.07
C PHE A 173 -11.96 11.25 -4.65
N LYS A 174 -10.67 11.55 -4.49
CA LYS A 174 -10.03 11.60 -3.16
C LYS A 174 -10.46 12.81 -2.33
N ASP A 175 -10.81 13.90 -2.99
CA ASP A 175 -11.21 15.16 -2.37
C ASP A 175 -12.56 15.60 -2.97
N ASN A 176 -13.50 16.03 -2.15
CA ASN A 176 -14.81 16.48 -2.57
C ASN A 176 -14.81 17.89 -3.17
N ASN A 177 -13.68 18.61 -3.09
CA ASN A 177 -13.53 19.95 -3.66
C ASN A 177 -12.69 19.98 -4.94
N ASN A 178 -12.05 18.88 -5.34
CA ASN A 178 -11.13 18.84 -6.48
C ASN A 178 -11.25 17.53 -7.28
N ILE A 179 -11.19 17.64 -8.61
CA ILE A 179 -11.25 16.52 -9.56
C ILE A 179 -9.87 15.96 -9.98
N GLU A 180 -8.75 16.56 -9.59
CA GLU A 180 -7.41 16.17 -10.08
C GLU A 180 -7.03 14.72 -9.75
N ASN A 181 -7.42 14.22 -8.57
CA ASN A 181 -7.12 12.87 -8.10
C ASN A 181 -8.31 11.93 -8.26
N HIS A 182 -8.86 11.86 -9.47
CA HIS A 182 -9.99 10.99 -9.80
C HIS A 182 -9.56 9.66 -10.42
N ILE A 183 -10.33 8.61 -10.13
CA ILE A 183 -10.25 7.33 -10.85
C ILE A 183 -11.55 7.16 -11.61
N LEU A 184 -11.45 6.85 -12.90
CA LEU A 184 -12.57 6.45 -13.75
C LEU A 184 -12.23 5.09 -14.36
N SER A 185 -13.16 4.15 -14.24
CA SER A 185 -12.94 2.74 -14.52
C SER A 185 -14.15 2.19 -15.24
N ARG A 186 -14.00 1.76 -16.50
CA ARG A 186 -15.11 1.17 -17.26
C ARG A 186 -15.26 -0.30 -16.98
N VAL A 187 -16.46 -0.81 -17.23
CA VAL A 187 -16.69 -2.25 -17.19
C VAL A 187 -15.91 -2.92 -18.32
N GLU A 188 -15.13 -3.93 -17.96
CA GLU A 188 -14.40 -4.80 -18.87
C GLU A 188 -15.30 -5.96 -19.32
N VAL A 189 -15.97 -6.61 -18.36
CA VAL A 189 -16.87 -7.74 -18.60
C VAL A 189 -18.33 -7.28 -18.58
N GLY A 190 -18.81 -6.78 -19.72
CA GLY A 190 -20.12 -6.12 -19.80
C GLY A 190 -21.31 -6.94 -19.26
N ARG A 191 -21.29 -8.28 -19.43
CA ARG A 191 -22.34 -9.19 -18.90
C ARG A 191 -22.41 -9.29 -17.37
N ARG A 192 -21.43 -8.72 -16.66
CA ARG A 192 -21.37 -8.65 -15.20
C ARG A 192 -21.42 -7.20 -14.70
N ALA A 193 -21.75 -6.23 -15.55
CA ALA A 193 -21.67 -4.80 -15.23
C ALA A 193 -22.53 -4.43 -14.02
N ILE A 194 -23.76 -4.94 -13.94
CA ILE A 194 -24.71 -4.60 -12.88
C ILE A 194 -25.21 -5.90 -12.24
N TYR A 195 -25.35 -5.92 -10.92
CA TYR A 195 -26.00 -7.01 -10.21
C TYR A 195 -27.25 -6.50 -9.50
N ASN A 196 -28.41 -7.03 -9.90
CA ASN A 196 -29.73 -6.57 -9.45
C ASN A 196 -30.17 -7.31 -8.18
N SER A 197 -29.39 -7.22 -7.10
CA SER A 197 -29.69 -7.89 -5.83
C SER A 197 -30.98 -7.37 -5.18
N TYR A 198 -31.76 -8.23 -4.52
CA TYR A 198 -32.84 -7.80 -3.62
C TYR A 198 -32.34 -7.06 -2.37
N PHE A 199 -31.12 -7.37 -1.95
CA PHE A 199 -30.60 -6.96 -0.64
C PHE A 199 -29.65 -5.77 -0.71
N SER A 200 -29.20 -5.36 -1.90
CA SER A 200 -28.30 -4.21 -2.04
C SER A 200 -28.96 -3.12 -2.87
N CYS A 201 -28.63 -1.87 -2.57
CA CYS A 201 -29.02 -0.72 -3.37
C CYS A 201 -28.32 -0.76 -4.75
N SER A 202 -27.27 0.02 -4.94
CA SER A 202 -26.47 -0.02 -6.16
C SER A 202 -25.38 -1.09 -6.06
N ASN A 203 -25.33 -2.02 -7.03
CA ASN A 203 -24.24 -3.00 -7.15
C ASN A 203 -23.69 -3.03 -8.58
N PHE A 204 -22.44 -2.59 -8.71
CA PHE A 204 -21.66 -2.59 -9.93
C PHE A 204 -20.67 -3.75 -9.87
N GLY A 205 -20.61 -4.56 -10.92
CA GLY A 205 -19.54 -5.53 -11.12
C GLY A 205 -19.53 -6.63 -10.08
N ILE A 206 -20.68 -7.18 -9.70
CA ILE A 206 -20.81 -8.23 -8.66
C ILE A 206 -19.85 -7.97 -7.50
N ASN A 207 -20.10 -6.86 -6.80
CA ASN A 207 -19.35 -6.37 -5.66
C ASN A 207 -18.16 -5.45 -5.94
N ASP A 208 -17.79 -5.14 -7.19
CA ASP A 208 -16.76 -4.13 -7.47
C ASP A 208 -17.08 -2.77 -6.83
N LEU A 209 -18.35 -2.37 -6.81
CA LEU A 209 -18.87 -1.33 -5.92
C LEU A 209 -20.27 -1.71 -5.46
N THR A 210 -20.46 -1.90 -4.15
CA THR A 210 -21.79 -2.18 -3.57
C THR A 210 -22.12 -1.20 -2.47
N LEU A 211 -23.39 -0.78 -2.42
CA LEU A 211 -24.00 -0.04 -1.34
C LEU A 211 -25.22 -0.81 -0.82
N CYS A 212 -25.30 -1.05 0.48
CA CYS A 212 -26.39 -1.74 1.15
C CYS A 212 -26.54 -1.16 2.56
N ASP A 213 -27.72 -0.67 2.90
CA ASP A 213 -28.07 -0.20 4.26
C ASP A 213 -27.05 0.78 4.89
N GLY A 214 -26.48 1.66 4.07
CA GLY A 214 -25.47 2.64 4.49
C GLY A 214 -24.05 2.07 4.64
N MET A 215 -23.84 0.79 4.36
CA MET A 215 -22.55 0.13 4.26
C MET A 215 -22.14 -0.01 2.80
N GLY A 216 -20.86 0.19 2.51
CA GLY A 216 -20.31 0.02 1.17
C GLY A 216 -19.06 -0.86 1.13
N SER A 217 -18.91 -1.61 0.05
CA SER A 217 -17.71 -2.42 -0.24
C SER A 217 -17.20 -2.13 -1.64
N CYS A 218 -15.89 -2.21 -1.83
CA CYS A 218 -15.24 -2.03 -3.12
C CYS A 218 -14.27 -3.18 -3.37
N TYR A 219 -14.34 -3.76 -4.55
CA TYR A 219 -13.43 -4.78 -5.06
C TYR A 219 -13.06 -4.43 -6.51
N GLN A 220 -12.11 -5.15 -7.12
CA GLN A 220 -11.85 -5.05 -8.55
C GLN A 220 -11.84 -6.44 -9.17
N GLN A 221 -12.85 -6.73 -9.99
CA GLN A 221 -13.01 -8.00 -10.69
C GLN A 221 -13.47 -7.83 -12.15
N TYR A 222 -14.36 -6.87 -12.42
CA TYR A 222 -15.01 -6.71 -13.72
C TYR A 222 -14.94 -5.29 -14.29
N TYR A 223 -14.37 -4.35 -13.54
CA TYR A 223 -14.03 -3.00 -14.01
C TYR A 223 -12.50 -2.83 -14.17
N GLU A 224 -12.09 -2.04 -15.17
CA GLU A 224 -10.70 -1.90 -15.66
C GLU A 224 -9.69 -1.51 -14.58
N LYS A 225 -10.12 -0.75 -13.57
CA LYS A 225 -9.29 -0.20 -12.49
C LYS A 225 -10.00 -0.30 -11.14
N PRO A 226 -9.27 -0.58 -10.03
CA PRO A 226 -9.82 -0.46 -8.70
C PRO A 226 -10.12 1.01 -8.39
N ILE A 227 -11.34 1.30 -7.94
CA ILE A 227 -11.74 2.66 -7.52
C ILE A 227 -11.36 2.95 -6.07
N ARG A 228 -11.08 1.91 -5.29
CA ARG A 228 -10.63 1.96 -3.91
C ARG A 228 -9.60 0.86 -3.71
N GLY A 229 -8.41 1.23 -3.25
CA GLY A 229 -7.29 0.29 -3.10
C GLY A 229 -6.69 -0.13 -4.44
N VAL A 230 -5.94 0.77 -5.10
CA VAL A 230 -4.71 0.27 -5.74
C VAL A 230 -3.88 -0.28 -4.60
N ALA A 231 -3.47 -1.55 -4.67
CA ALA A 231 -2.89 -2.31 -3.56
C ALA A 231 -2.20 -1.38 -2.58
N ASP A 232 -2.73 -1.30 -1.36
CA ASP A 232 -2.07 -0.56 -0.28
C ASP A 232 -0.58 -0.88 -0.38
N GLU A 233 0.29 0.12 -0.28
CA GLU A 233 1.73 -0.10 -0.23
C GLU A 233 2.06 -1.25 0.74
N LYS A 234 1.26 -1.41 1.81
CA LYS A 234 1.28 -2.56 2.73
C LYS A 234 0.96 -3.92 2.11
N LEU A 235 0.01 -4.02 1.19
CA LEU A 235 -0.31 -5.24 0.45
C LEU A 235 0.77 -5.57 -0.58
N LEU A 236 1.30 -4.57 -1.29
CA LEU A 236 2.42 -4.76 -2.20
C LEU A 236 3.66 -5.26 -1.45
N VAL A 237 3.96 -4.64 -0.30
CA VAL A 237 5.02 -5.10 0.62
C VAL A 237 4.78 -6.54 1.05
N LYS A 238 3.57 -6.91 1.51
CA LYS A 238 3.24 -8.29 1.89
C LYS A 238 3.40 -9.29 0.75
N LEU A 239 3.12 -8.87 -0.49
CA LEU A 239 3.23 -9.73 -1.67
C LEU A 239 4.70 -9.94 -2.05
N ILE A 240 5.53 -8.89 -2.01
CA ILE A 240 6.98 -8.96 -2.25
C ILE A 240 7.66 -9.80 -1.15
N GLN A 241 7.20 -9.70 0.10
CA GLN A 241 7.69 -10.47 1.24
C GLN A 241 7.27 -11.96 1.23
N ASN A 242 6.42 -12.39 0.32
CA ASN A 242 5.92 -13.77 0.32
C ASN A 242 6.96 -14.71 -0.29
N ASP A 243 7.52 -15.60 0.53
CA ASP A 243 8.51 -16.61 0.10
C ASP A 243 7.99 -17.59 -0.98
N ASN A 244 6.68 -17.63 -1.22
CA ASN A 244 6.07 -18.46 -2.28
C ASN A 244 5.91 -17.72 -3.63
N LEU A 245 6.35 -16.46 -3.74
CA LEU A 245 6.24 -15.68 -4.97
C LEU A 245 7.12 -16.30 -6.07
N GLN A 246 6.49 -16.90 -7.09
CA GLN A 246 7.16 -17.52 -8.24
C GLN A 246 7.55 -16.45 -9.28
N MET A 247 8.36 -15.46 -8.89
CA MET A 247 8.88 -14.40 -9.76
C MET A 247 10.37 -14.17 -9.48
N SER A 248 11.15 -13.84 -10.51
CA SER A 248 12.53 -13.40 -10.31
C SER A 248 12.58 -11.98 -9.75
N GLU A 249 13.67 -11.63 -9.07
CA GLU A 249 13.85 -10.30 -8.47
C GLU A 249 13.76 -9.17 -9.48
N ILE A 250 14.22 -9.40 -10.72
CA ILE A 250 14.08 -8.44 -11.81
C ILE A 250 12.62 -8.19 -12.17
N GLN A 251 11.80 -9.26 -12.22
CA GLN A 251 10.38 -9.13 -12.51
C GLN A 251 9.67 -8.37 -11.39
N VAL A 252 10.04 -8.62 -10.13
CA VAL A 252 9.51 -7.86 -8.98
C VAL A 252 9.83 -6.38 -9.13
N TRP A 253 11.07 -6.03 -9.46
CA TRP A 253 11.49 -4.65 -9.71
C TRP A 253 10.70 -3.97 -10.85
N GLU A 254 10.57 -4.63 -12.00
CA GLU A 254 9.82 -4.08 -13.14
C GLU A 254 8.34 -3.83 -12.79
N HIS A 255 7.70 -4.76 -12.07
CA HIS A 255 6.31 -4.61 -11.65
C HIS A 255 6.17 -3.50 -10.61
N MET A 256 7.14 -3.35 -9.72
CA MET A 256 7.17 -2.24 -8.76
C MET A 256 7.27 -0.88 -9.48
N ILE A 257 8.14 -0.77 -10.50
CA ILE A 257 8.26 0.46 -11.29
C ILE A 257 6.94 0.76 -12.01
N LYS A 258 6.34 -0.22 -12.67
CA LYS A 258 5.02 -0.09 -13.30
C LYS A 258 3.94 0.36 -12.31
N TRP A 259 3.95 -0.19 -11.09
CA TRP A 259 3.03 0.24 -10.02
C TRP A 259 3.30 1.69 -9.60
N GLY A 260 4.57 2.10 -9.48
CA GLY A 260 4.94 3.49 -9.17
C GLY A 260 4.48 4.48 -10.25
N HIS A 261 4.60 4.13 -11.53
CA HIS A 261 4.02 4.92 -12.62
C HIS A 261 2.49 4.96 -12.58
N ALA A 262 1.84 3.85 -12.21
CA ALA A 262 0.39 3.80 -12.05
C ALA A 262 -0.11 4.69 -10.90
N GLN A 263 0.70 4.89 -9.84
CA GLN A 263 0.40 5.87 -8.78
C GLN A 263 0.59 7.32 -9.25
N ASN A 264 1.47 7.55 -10.22
CA ASN A 264 1.91 8.88 -10.64
C ASN A 264 1.72 9.06 -12.15
N LEU A 265 0.46 9.15 -12.58
CA LEU A 265 0.05 9.15 -13.99
C LEU A 265 0.62 10.31 -14.84
N GLY A 266 1.22 11.32 -14.22
CA GLY A 266 1.90 12.44 -14.89
C GLY A 266 3.38 12.23 -15.19
N LEU A 267 3.98 11.13 -14.71
CA LEU A 267 5.40 10.87 -14.94
C LEU A 267 5.67 10.49 -16.41
N PRO A 268 6.80 10.92 -16.99
CA PRO A 268 7.26 10.41 -18.29
C PRO A 268 7.39 8.88 -18.27
N SER A 269 7.24 8.22 -19.42
CA SER A 269 7.40 6.76 -19.48
C SER A 269 8.85 6.31 -19.33
N GLU A 270 9.79 7.11 -19.84
CA GLU A 270 11.22 6.77 -19.88
C GLU A 270 12.00 7.55 -18.82
N PRO A 271 12.83 6.88 -17.99
CA PRO A 271 13.60 7.51 -16.92
C PRO A 271 14.60 8.57 -17.42
N THR A 272 15.03 8.49 -18.67
CA THR A 272 15.91 9.50 -19.29
C THR A 272 15.25 10.87 -19.42
N ASN A 273 13.92 10.93 -19.40
CA ASN A 273 13.14 12.15 -19.54
C ASN A 273 12.71 12.73 -18.19
N PHE A 274 13.12 12.12 -17.08
CA PHE A 274 12.70 12.55 -15.74
C PHE A 274 13.45 13.82 -15.32
N SER A 275 12.70 14.79 -14.81
CA SER A 275 13.25 15.84 -13.97
C SER A 275 13.62 15.31 -12.58
N LYS A 276 14.29 16.13 -11.78
CA LYS A 276 14.57 15.79 -10.37
C LYS A 276 13.28 15.56 -9.58
N GLU A 277 12.26 16.39 -9.82
CA GLU A 277 10.96 16.32 -9.15
C GLU A 277 10.20 15.04 -9.53
N ASP A 278 10.34 14.57 -10.78
CA ASP A 278 9.78 13.30 -11.24
C ASP A 278 10.41 12.11 -10.50
N PHE A 279 11.73 12.13 -10.33
CA PHE A 279 12.44 11.13 -9.53
C PHE A 279 12.00 11.16 -8.07
N ASP A 280 11.86 12.35 -7.47
CA ASP A 280 11.42 12.49 -6.08
C ASP A 280 9.97 11.98 -5.90
N THR A 281 9.10 12.25 -6.87
CA THR A 281 7.71 11.77 -6.89
C THR A 281 7.63 10.24 -6.96
N LEU A 282 8.38 9.62 -7.87
CA LEU A 282 8.44 8.17 -7.98
C LEU A 282 9.09 7.53 -6.74
N LYS A 283 10.18 8.13 -6.24
CA LYS A 283 10.88 7.69 -5.02
C LYS A 283 9.95 7.67 -3.81
N ASN A 284 9.21 8.74 -3.57
CA ASN A 284 8.28 8.82 -2.44
C ASN A 284 7.19 7.74 -2.49
N SER A 285 6.83 7.31 -3.69
CA SER A 285 5.84 6.26 -3.90
C SER A 285 6.40 4.86 -3.69
N LEU A 286 7.69 4.63 -4.01
CA LEU A 286 8.32 3.32 -3.99
C LEU A 286 9.21 3.07 -2.77
N GLN A 287 9.49 4.09 -1.97
CA GLN A 287 10.49 4.05 -0.90
C GLN A 287 10.30 2.94 0.13
N ARG A 288 9.06 2.51 0.43
CA ARG A 288 8.85 1.38 1.37
C ARG A 288 8.90 0.02 0.69
N CYS A 289 8.82 -0.05 -0.63
CA CYS A 289 8.91 -1.29 -1.39
C CYS A 289 10.36 -1.64 -1.76
N ILE A 290 11.19 -0.64 -2.07
CA ILE A 290 12.62 -0.78 -2.40
C ILE A 290 13.40 -1.68 -1.41
N PRO A 291 13.19 -1.61 -0.08
CA PRO A 291 13.91 -2.46 0.88
C PRO A 291 13.64 -3.96 0.77
N PHE A 292 12.57 -4.36 0.08
CA PHE A 292 12.15 -5.75 -0.05
C PHE A 292 12.63 -6.41 -1.35
N ILE A 293 13.32 -5.67 -2.22
CA ILE A 293 13.86 -6.19 -3.47
C ILE A 293 15.31 -6.59 -3.26
N ASN A 294 15.65 -7.84 -3.60
CA ASN A 294 17.03 -8.31 -3.49
C ASN A 294 17.82 -8.00 -4.76
N PHE A 295 18.26 -6.75 -4.87
CA PHE A 295 19.07 -6.28 -6.00
C PHE A 295 20.39 -7.04 -6.21
N TYR A 296 20.87 -7.84 -5.26
CA TYR A 296 22.11 -8.63 -5.39
C TYR A 296 21.92 -9.95 -6.14
N ASN A 297 20.66 -10.35 -6.37
CA ASN A 297 20.31 -11.54 -7.14
C ASN A 297 20.10 -11.23 -8.63
N LEU A 298 20.35 -9.99 -9.06
CA LEU A 298 20.30 -9.60 -10.45
C LEU A 298 21.60 -9.96 -11.17
N THR A 299 21.53 -10.16 -12.47
CA THR A 299 22.72 -10.16 -13.33
C THR A 299 23.22 -8.73 -13.54
N SER A 300 24.49 -8.57 -13.92
CA SER A 300 25.05 -7.25 -14.24
C SER A 300 24.30 -6.56 -15.38
N GLU A 301 23.79 -7.33 -16.35
CA GLU A 301 22.98 -6.83 -17.47
C GLU A 301 21.61 -6.33 -16.97
N GLU A 302 20.89 -7.14 -16.18
CA GLU A 302 19.61 -6.74 -15.58
C GLU A 302 19.75 -5.49 -14.70
N PHE A 303 20.81 -5.40 -13.89
CA PHE A 303 21.09 -4.22 -13.09
C PHE A 303 21.37 -2.99 -13.97
N TYR A 304 22.20 -3.13 -15.00
CA TYR A 304 22.57 -2.03 -15.89
C TYR A 304 21.38 -1.51 -16.69
N ASP A 305 20.55 -2.39 -17.25
CA ASP A 305 19.46 -1.99 -18.13
C ASP A 305 18.22 -1.52 -17.37
N ASN A 306 17.92 -2.12 -16.21
CA ASN A 306 16.62 -1.91 -15.55
C ASN A 306 16.70 -1.14 -14.22
N VAL A 307 17.82 -1.21 -13.50
CA VAL A 307 17.96 -0.57 -12.18
C VAL A 307 18.73 0.74 -12.27
N LEU A 308 19.84 0.76 -13.00
CA LEU A 308 20.71 1.92 -13.16
C LEU A 308 19.99 3.17 -13.72
N PRO A 309 19.05 3.09 -14.68
CA PRO A 309 18.31 4.26 -15.15
C PRO A 309 17.53 4.98 -14.05
N TYR A 310 17.14 4.24 -13.01
CA TYR A 310 16.40 4.75 -11.86
C TYR A 310 17.30 5.02 -10.65
N LYS A 311 18.63 5.08 -10.78
CA LYS A 311 19.57 5.25 -9.64
C LYS A 311 19.19 6.36 -8.64
N ASN A 312 18.53 7.43 -9.10
CA ASN A 312 18.13 8.57 -8.29
C ASN A 312 16.98 8.27 -7.31
N ILE A 313 16.21 7.19 -7.53
CA ILE A 313 15.18 6.74 -6.58
C ILE A 313 15.76 5.84 -5.47
N LEU A 314 16.94 5.26 -5.69
CA LEU A 314 17.58 4.39 -4.71
C LEU A 314 18.25 5.23 -3.60
N PRO A 315 18.30 4.73 -2.36
CA PRO A 315 19.16 5.31 -1.33
C PRO A 315 20.61 5.37 -1.81
N ASN A 316 21.28 6.51 -1.62
CA ASN A 316 22.63 6.75 -2.15
C ASN A 316 23.65 5.68 -1.75
N GLU A 317 23.60 5.21 -0.51
CA GLU A 317 24.52 4.19 -0.02
C GLU A 317 24.21 2.81 -0.59
N LEU A 318 22.92 2.44 -0.73
CA LEU A 318 22.51 1.23 -1.43
C LEU A 318 23.03 1.25 -2.88
N TYR A 319 22.85 2.37 -3.58
CA TYR A 319 23.33 2.53 -4.96
C TYR A 319 24.85 2.35 -5.05
N LYS A 320 25.63 2.99 -4.16
CA LYS A 320 27.09 2.85 -4.13
C LYS A 320 27.53 1.41 -3.89
N ASP A 321 26.87 0.72 -2.97
CA ASP A 321 27.18 -0.67 -2.63
C ASP A 321 26.85 -1.63 -3.77
N LEU A 322 25.68 -1.47 -4.40
CA LEU A 322 25.30 -2.24 -5.58
C LEU A 322 26.26 -2.00 -6.73
N LEU A 323 26.58 -0.73 -7.01
CA LEU A 323 27.52 -0.36 -8.06
C LEU A 323 28.90 -0.98 -7.78
N LYS A 324 29.40 -0.94 -6.55
CA LYS A 324 30.68 -1.55 -6.16
C LYS A 324 30.66 -3.08 -6.31
N ASN A 325 29.53 -3.74 -6.02
CA ASN A 325 29.39 -5.17 -6.18
C ASN A 325 29.49 -5.55 -7.67
N TYR A 326 28.63 -4.96 -8.50
CA TYR A 326 28.56 -5.26 -9.93
C TYR A 326 29.78 -4.83 -10.73
N LEU A 327 30.50 -3.78 -10.29
CA LEU A 327 31.78 -3.37 -10.90
C LEU A 327 32.96 -4.27 -10.52
N LYS A 328 32.91 -4.96 -9.36
CA LYS A 328 33.98 -5.87 -8.93
C LYS A 328 33.86 -7.27 -9.54
N THR A 329 32.65 -7.71 -9.84
CA THR A 329 32.39 -8.99 -10.51
C THR A 329 32.58 -8.89 -12.03
N ASN A 330 33.84 -8.87 -12.48
CA ASN A 330 34.12 -9.19 -13.88
C ASN A 330 33.92 -10.70 -14.12
N ASN A 331 32.84 -11.04 -14.82
CA ASN A 331 32.66 -12.22 -15.68
C ASN A 331 32.62 -13.64 -15.07
N GLN A 332 31.79 -13.95 -14.05
CA GLN A 332 31.23 -15.31 -13.92
C GLN A 332 29.80 -15.33 -13.36
N PRO A 333 28.89 -16.16 -13.93
CA PRO A 333 27.54 -16.32 -13.39
C PRO A 333 27.62 -17.10 -12.07
N ILE A 334 27.05 -16.56 -11.00
CA ILE A 334 26.98 -17.23 -9.70
C ILE A 334 25.99 -18.39 -9.81
N LYS A 335 26.51 -19.60 -10.05
CA LYS A 335 25.77 -20.84 -9.75
C LYS A 335 25.72 -21.03 -8.23
N LYS A 336 24.54 -21.45 -7.76
CA LYS A 336 24.20 -21.81 -6.37
C LYS A 336 25.31 -22.61 -5.66
N SER A 337 25.85 -22.08 -4.57
CA SER A 337 26.32 -22.85 -3.40
C SER A 337 26.80 -21.94 -2.26
N GLU A 338 26.17 -22.13 -1.08
CA GLU A 338 26.59 -21.93 0.33
C GLU A 338 27.40 -20.71 0.82
N PRO A 339 27.13 -20.24 2.07
CA PRO A 339 27.57 -18.95 2.56
C PRO A 339 29.01 -18.98 3.08
N ASN A 340 29.90 -18.27 2.40
CA ASN A 340 31.22 -17.96 2.93
C ASN A 340 31.18 -16.76 3.86
N ILE A 341 31.59 -17.00 5.11
CA ILE A 341 31.88 -16.07 6.18
C ILE A 341 32.91 -15.02 5.68
N ILE A 342 32.53 -13.75 5.63
CA ILE A 342 33.49 -12.65 5.46
C ILE A 342 33.72 -12.00 6.82
N LYS A 343 34.93 -12.21 7.33
CA LYS A 343 35.51 -11.47 8.46
C LYS A 343 35.79 -10.02 8.04
N GLY A 344 35.26 -9.08 8.83
CA GLY A 344 35.84 -7.76 9.15
C GLY A 344 35.79 -6.68 8.07
N VAL A 345 35.05 -5.60 8.35
CA VAL A 345 35.62 -4.23 8.47
C VAL A 345 34.81 -3.49 9.53
N GLU A 346 35.51 -3.10 10.60
CA GLU A 346 35.04 -2.25 11.69
C GLU A 346 34.78 -0.81 11.22
N ASN A 347 33.94 -0.11 11.98
CA ASN A 347 33.61 1.32 11.95
C ASN A 347 32.32 1.73 11.22
N ALA A 348 31.23 1.83 11.99
CA ALA A 348 30.35 2.99 11.98
C ALA A 348 29.40 2.98 13.19
N TYR A 349 29.57 3.93 14.09
CA TYR A 349 28.65 4.53 15.07
C TYR A 349 27.53 3.66 15.68
N GLU A 350 27.70 3.44 16.98
CA GLU A 350 26.92 2.69 17.97
C GLU A 350 25.41 3.01 17.97
N ILE A 351 24.56 2.00 17.77
CA ILE A 351 23.38 1.87 18.63
C ILE A 351 23.96 1.55 19.99
N ASN A 352 23.65 2.36 21.00
CA ASN A 352 24.36 2.27 22.26
C ASN A 352 23.43 1.86 23.40
N PRO A 353 23.01 0.58 23.49
CA PRO A 353 22.50 0.02 24.72
C PRO A 353 23.67 -0.26 25.67
N LYS A 354 24.53 0.76 25.92
CA LYS A 354 25.83 0.58 26.58
C LYS A 354 25.71 0.05 28.02
N ASN A 355 24.52 0.07 28.62
CA ASN A 355 24.29 -0.34 29.98
C ASN A 355 22.94 -1.07 30.14
N ILE A 356 22.76 -2.25 29.53
CA ILE A 356 21.75 -3.17 30.06
C ILE A 356 22.26 -3.70 31.41
N ASP A 357 21.51 -3.50 32.49
CA ASP A 357 21.79 -4.09 33.81
C ASP A 357 21.40 -5.59 33.78
N SER A 358 22.11 -6.37 32.96
CA SER A 358 21.95 -7.83 32.89
C SER A 358 23.24 -8.52 33.30
N LYS A 359 23.10 -9.58 34.10
CA LYS A 359 24.18 -10.52 34.40
C LYS A 359 24.20 -11.72 33.46
N ILE A 360 23.12 -11.92 32.69
CA ILE A 360 22.93 -13.11 31.84
C ILE A 360 23.32 -12.82 30.40
N ILE A 361 22.92 -11.66 29.87
CA ILE A 361 23.07 -11.32 28.45
C ILE A 361 23.91 -10.06 28.24
N THR A 362 24.56 -10.00 27.09
CA THR A 362 25.34 -8.82 26.66
C THR A 362 24.44 -7.80 25.93
N SER A 363 24.99 -6.61 25.65
CA SER A 363 24.33 -5.61 24.79
C SER A 363 23.93 -6.16 23.42
N GLN A 364 24.74 -7.03 22.82
CA GLN A 364 24.45 -7.66 21.52
C GLN A 364 23.18 -8.54 21.56
N HIS A 365 22.98 -9.29 22.64
CA HIS A 365 21.77 -10.06 22.85
C HIS A 365 20.56 -9.13 23.02
N ALA A 366 20.72 -8.07 23.82
CA ALA A 366 19.67 -7.08 24.06
C ALA A 366 19.24 -6.39 22.74
N GLU A 367 20.20 -6.01 21.90
CA GLU A 367 19.96 -5.46 20.55
C GLU A 367 19.19 -6.43 19.66
N LEU A 368 19.58 -7.71 19.67
CA LEU A 368 18.93 -8.72 18.87
C LEU A 368 17.48 -8.98 19.34
N ILE A 369 17.25 -9.00 20.65
CA ILE A 369 15.90 -9.11 21.23
C ILE A 369 15.03 -7.91 20.81
N LEU A 370 15.56 -6.68 20.90
CA LEU A 370 14.85 -5.47 20.42
C LEU A 370 14.58 -5.52 18.92
N LYS A 371 15.51 -6.09 18.14
CA LYS A 371 15.27 -6.30 16.72
C LYS A 371 14.06 -7.20 16.51
N TRP A 372 13.91 -8.27 17.29
CA TRP A 372 12.75 -9.16 17.20
C TRP A 372 11.45 -8.54 17.67
N THR A 373 11.46 -7.60 18.62
CA THR A 373 10.24 -6.86 18.98
C THR A 373 9.81 -5.96 17.84
N ASN A 374 10.75 -5.30 17.16
CA ASN A 374 10.47 -4.39 16.04
C ASN A 374 10.11 -5.12 14.74
N LEU A 375 10.67 -6.31 14.51
CA LEU A 375 10.38 -7.15 13.35
C LEU A 375 8.91 -7.63 13.31
N ASN A 376 8.16 -7.58 14.41
CA ASN A 376 6.74 -7.95 14.40
C ASN A 376 5.79 -6.85 13.90
N SER A 377 6.31 -5.66 13.57
CA SER A 377 5.58 -4.69 12.74
C SER A 377 5.71 -4.98 11.23
N SER A 378 6.54 -5.95 10.84
CA SER A 378 6.78 -6.32 9.43
C SER A 378 7.43 -7.72 9.31
N ASN A 379 6.62 -8.72 9.01
CA ASN A 379 7.04 -10.12 8.82
C ASN A 379 8.22 -10.28 7.81
N SER A 380 9.26 -11.03 8.23
CA SER A 380 10.27 -11.90 7.54
C SER A 380 10.81 -11.46 6.14
N SER A 381 12.09 -11.54 5.75
CA SER A 381 13.06 -12.64 5.82
C SER A 381 14.51 -12.15 5.54
N ASN A 382 14.99 -11.12 6.25
CA ASN A 382 16.19 -10.41 5.79
C ASN A 382 17.15 -9.96 6.92
N ALA A 383 17.63 -10.88 7.76
CA ALA A 383 18.41 -10.51 8.95
C ALA A 383 19.68 -9.65 8.68
N SER A 384 20.38 -9.86 7.55
CA SER A 384 21.51 -9.00 7.12
C SER A 384 21.06 -7.71 6.44
N PHE A 385 19.95 -7.76 5.69
CA PHE A 385 19.35 -6.60 5.03
C PHE A 385 18.76 -5.61 6.05
N THR A 386 18.11 -6.12 7.10
CA THR A 386 17.51 -5.29 8.17
C THR A 386 18.58 -4.48 8.91
N SER A 387 19.79 -5.01 9.11
CA SER A 387 20.85 -4.32 9.87
C SER A 387 21.31 -3.02 9.21
N ILE A 388 21.51 -3.04 7.89
CA ILE A 388 21.92 -1.88 7.11
C ILE A 388 20.74 -0.90 6.94
N PHE A 389 19.53 -1.41 6.69
CA PHE A 389 18.34 -0.57 6.50
C PHE A 389 17.80 0.06 7.79
N SER A 390 17.91 -0.61 8.95
CA SER A 390 17.57 0.00 10.25
C SER A 390 18.45 1.22 10.53
N LYS A 391 19.70 1.22 10.03
CA LYS A 391 20.61 2.36 10.15
C LYS A 391 20.21 3.56 9.27
N PHE A 392 19.54 3.33 8.14
CA PHE A 392 19.05 4.40 7.26
C PHE A 392 17.75 5.02 7.74
N ILE A 393 16.78 4.19 8.14
CA ILE A 393 15.49 4.67 8.68
C ILE A 393 15.70 5.45 9.98
N TYR A 394 16.65 5.02 10.82
CA TYR A 394 16.90 5.65 12.12
C TYR A 394 17.64 7.00 12.02
N ASN A 395 18.37 7.25 10.92
CA ASN A 395 19.06 8.53 10.73
C ASN A 395 18.15 9.65 10.20
N ASP A 396 17.04 9.33 9.54
CA ASP A 396 16.04 10.32 9.07
C ASP A 396 14.99 10.68 10.15
N ILE A 397 14.85 9.87 11.20
CA ILE A 397 13.90 10.10 12.31
C ILE A 397 14.54 10.91 13.46
N LYS A 398 15.77 11.41 13.27
CA LYS A 398 16.60 12.05 14.32
C LYS A 398 16.08 13.39 14.88
N ASP A 399 14.85 13.79 14.55
CA ASP A 399 14.19 14.94 15.20
C ASP A 399 13.16 14.56 16.29
N LYS A 400 12.98 13.28 16.65
CA LYS A 400 12.22 12.93 17.88
C LYS A 400 12.85 11.79 18.70
N ASN A 401 13.49 12.18 19.80
CA ASN A 401 14.03 11.34 20.88
C ASN A 401 13.04 10.26 21.39
N THR A 402 13.09 9.04 20.86
CA THR A 402 12.57 7.84 21.53
C THR A 402 13.53 6.66 21.29
N THR A 403 14.51 6.49 22.18
CA THR A 403 15.36 5.31 22.24
C THR A 403 14.73 4.29 23.19
N SER A 404 14.31 3.13 22.70
CA SER A 404 13.84 2.04 23.56
C SER A 404 14.96 1.56 24.49
N SER A 405 14.67 1.36 25.78
CA SER A 405 15.65 0.94 26.79
C SER A 405 15.14 -0.20 27.67
N PHE A 406 16.04 -1.01 28.23
CA PHE A 406 15.70 -2.11 29.14
C PHE A 406 15.75 -1.64 30.59
N LYS A 407 14.60 -1.64 31.27
CA LYS A 407 14.47 -1.39 32.70
C LYS A 407 14.35 -2.71 33.45
N LEU A 408 15.35 -3.06 34.27
CA LEU A 408 15.31 -4.27 35.10
C LEU A 408 14.18 -4.17 36.13
N LEU A 409 13.23 -5.10 36.08
CA LEU A 409 12.15 -5.23 37.06
C LEU A 409 12.54 -6.20 38.16
N LEU A 410 12.98 -7.41 37.78
CA LEU A 410 13.22 -8.52 38.70
C LEU A 410 14.52 -9.24 38.34
N ARG A 411 15.30 -9.62 39.36
CA ARG A 411 16.45 -10.55 39.24
C ARG A 411 16.35 -11.64 40.30
N GLY A 412 16.39 -12.90 39.91
CA GLY A 412 16.18 -14.06 40.80
C GLY A 412 17.10 -14.07 42.02
N THR A 413 18.40 -13.83 41.85
CA THR A 413 19.34 -13.75 42.99
C THR A 413 19.13 -12.54 43.90
N ARG A 414 18.49 -11.48 43.42
CA ARG A 414 18.21 -10.25 44.20
C ARG A 414 16.87 -10.34 44.93
N ASP A 415 15.83 -10.76 44.22
CA ASP A 415 14.43 -10.65 44.66
C ASP A 415 13.85 -12.01 45.10
N GLY A 416 14.42 -13.13 44.64
CA GLY A 416 13.97 -14.49 44.89
C GLY A 416 13.34 -15.15 43.66
N PHE A 417 13.27 -16.48 43.68
CA PHE A 417 12.77 -17.30 42.56
C PHE A 417 11.29 -17.72 42.68
N ALA A 418 10.63 -17.36 43.77
CA ALA A 418 9.27 -17.79 44.05
C ALA A 418 8.24 -17.02 43.19
N PRO A 419 7.20 -17.70 42.64
CA PRO A 419 6.11 -17.07 41.86
C PRO A 419 5.46 -15.88 42.54
N ARG A 420 5.28 -15.94 43.87
CA ARG A 420 4.74 -14.85 44.68
C ARG A 420 5.49 -13.53 44.44
N LYS A 421 6.84 -13.57 44.40
CA LYS A 421 7.64 -12.36 44.20
C LYS A 421 7.56 -11.87 42.76
N PHE A 422 7.50 -12.79 41.79
CA PHE A 422 7.28 -12.43 40.40
C PHE A 422 5.98 -11.65 40.24
N HIS A 423 4.85 -12.17 40.74
CA HIS A 423 3.56 -11.49 40.59
C HIS A 423 3.49 -10.15 41.34
N GLU A 424 4.17 -10.04 42.49
CA GLU A 424 4.28 -8.75 43.22
C GLU A 424 4.95 -7.65 42.37
N ILE A 425 5.95 -8.01 41.55
CA ILE A 425 6.76 -7.05 40.77
C ILE A 425 6.25 -6.89 39.32
N CYS A 426 5.89 -8.00 38.67
CA CYS A 426 5.70 -8.07 37.22
C CYS A 426 4.23 -8.00 36.79
N ASP A 427 3.25 -8.30 37.65
CA ASP A 427 1.84 -8.19 37.28
C ASP A 427 1.51 -6.75 36.87
N ASN A 428 0.65 -6.62 35.85
CA ASN A 428 0.30 -5.36 35.20
C ASN A 428 1.44 -4.68 34.38
N GLN A 429 2.66 -5.24 34.38
CA GLN A 429 3.74 -4.77 33.50
C GLN A 429 3.62 -5.39 32.11
N SER A 430 3.62 -4.55 31.08
CA SER A 430 3.62 -4.95 29.67
C SER A 430 5.00 -4.71 29.03
N HIS A 431 5.18 -5.18 27.79
CA HIS A 431 6.44 -5.07 27.04
C HIS A 431 7.64 -5.62 27.83
N THR A 432 7.48 -6.82 28.38
CA THR A 432 8.50 -7.43 29.24
C THR A 432 9.27 -8.53 28.53
N VAL A 433 10.56 -8.65 28.85
CA VAL A 433 11.43 -9.74 28.40
C VAL A 433 11.88 -10.52 29.62
N THR A 434 11.60 -11.83 29.64
CA THR A 434 12.17 -12.75 30.63
C THR A 434 13.39 -13.45 30.04
N ILE A 435 14.47 -13.49 30.80
CA ILE A 435 15.77 -14.06 30.43
C ILE A 435 16.17 -15.05 31.52
N ILE A 436 16.51 -16.28 31.14
CA ILE A 436 16.73 -17.40 32.06
C ILE A 436 18.09 -18.02 31.71
N LYS A 437 18.98 -18.11 32.70
CA LYS A 437 20.22 -18.86 32.62
C LYS A 437 19.99 -20.27 33.17
N VAL A 438 20.22 -21.28 32.34
CA VAL A 438 20.13 -22.69 32.75
C VAL A 438 21.37 -23.08 33.55
N ARG A 439 21.17 -23.76 34.68
CA ARG A 439 22.26 -24.24 35.54
C ARG A 439 23.09 -25.32 34.85
N ASP A 440 24.38 -25.35 35.17
CA ASP A 440 25.36 -26.33 34.68
C ASP A 440 25.53 -26.32 33.15
N GLY A 441 25.18 -25.20 32.50
CA GLY A 441 25.24 -25.04 31.06
C GLY A 441 25.42 -23.59 30.63
N ASN A 442 25.74 -23.42 29.34
CA ASN A 442 25.84 -22.09 28.74
C ASN A 442 24.51 -21.57 28.17
N GLU A 443 23.49 -22.43 28.12
CA GLU A 443 22.18 -22.18 27.56
C GLU A 443 21.44 -21.03 28.26
N ILE A 444 20.93 -20.11 27.45
CA ILE A 444 20.07 -19.01 27.87
C ILE A 444 18.73 -19.19 27.15
N LEU A 445 17.64 -19.13 27.89
CA LEU A 445 16.27 -19.23 27.39
C LEU A 445 15.53 -17.94 27.72
N GLY A 446 14.46 -17.65 27.00
CA GLY A 446 13.67 -16.47 27.34
C GLY A 446 12.43 -16.30 26.49
N GLY A 447 11.67 -15.26 26.82
CA GLY A 447 10.47 -14.91 26.10
C GLY A 447 10.09 -13.45 26.28
N TYR A 448 9.48 -12.89 25.24
CA TYR A 448 8.93 -11.54 25.23
C TYR A 448 7.41 -11.60 25.36
N ASN A 449 6.88 -10.86 26.33
CA ASN A 449 5.46 -10.66 26.54
C ASN A 449 5.10 -9.18 26.26
N PRO A 450 4.42 -8.87 25.14
CA PRO A 450 4.01 -7.50 24.79
C PRO A 450 2.87 -6.97 25.67
N ILE A 451 2.09 -7.85 26.30
CA ILE A 451 0.92 -7.49 27.09
C ILE A 451 1.20 -7.58 28.59
N ALA A 452 0.31 -7.02 29.40
CA ALA A 452 0.43 -7.05 30.85
C ALA A 452 0.32 -8.47 31.44
N TRP A 453 1.24 -8.85 32.33
CA TRP A 453 1.13 -10.08 33.13
C TRP A 453 -0.08 -10.04 34.07
N LYS A 454 -0.66 -11.22 34.34
CA LYS A 454 -1.77 -11.42 35.29
C LYS A 454 -1.56 -12.73 36.07
N SER A 455 -2.27 -12.86 37.18
CA SER A 455 -2.31 -14.05 38.04
C SER A 455 -3.75 -14.56 38.22
N LYS A 456 -4.43 -14.88 37.09
CA LYS A 456 -5.86 -15.25 37.06
C LYS A 456 -6.14 -16.70 36.65
N ASP A 457 -5.10 -17.48 36.41
CA ASP A 457 -5.17 -18.86 35.91
C ASP A 457 -5.96 -18.96 34.58
N ASP A 458 -5.69 -18.01 33.66
CA ASP A 458 -6.26 -17.96 32.30
C ASP A 458 -5.16 -17.88 31.21
N TYR A 459 -5.58 -17.78 29.95
CA TYR A 459 -4.70 -17.48 28.82
C TYR A 459 -4.98 -16.08 28.27
N SER A 460 -3.96 -15.41 27.78
CA SER A 460 -4.09 -14.13 27.10
C SER A 460 -3.63 -14.20 25.65
N TYR A 461 -4.42 -13.55 24.79
CA TYR A 461 -4.20 -13.49 23.36
C TYR A 461 -3.08 -12.49 23.01
N THR A 462 -2.12 -12.93 22.20
CA THR A 462 -1.21 -12.02 21.47
C THR A 462 -0.48 -12.74 20.35
N LYS A 463 -0.29 -12.05 19.22
CA LYS A 463 0.53 -12.50 18.08
C LYS A 463 1.99 -12.05 18.17
N GLU A 464 2.27 -11.08 19.04
CA GLU A 464 3.57 -10.39 19.08
C GLU A 464 4.56 -11.03 20.08
N SER A 465 4.09 -11.97 20.90
CA SER A 465 4.96 -12.73 21.79
C SER A 465 5.90 -13.65 21.00
N PHE A 466 7.05 -13.93 21.60
CA PHE A 466 8.00 -14.88 21.08
C PHE A 466 8.82 -15.47 22.23
N ILE A 467 9.34 -16.66 22.01
CA ILE A 467 10.32 -17.29 22.88
C ILE A 467 11.61 -17.51 22.10
N PHE A 468 12.73 -17.59 22.82
CA PHE A 468 14.05 -17.72 22.21
C PHE A 468 15.00 -18.55 23.06
N SER A 469 16.08 -18.98 22.42
CA SER A 469 17.25 -19.57 23.07
C SER A 469 18.55 -19.05 22.48
N PHE A 470 19.56 -18.89 23.31
CA PHE A 470 20.96 -18.72 22.91
C PHE A 470 21.80 -19.87 23.47
N LYS A 471 22.73 -20.40 22.68
CA LYS A 471 23.60 -21.51 23.13
C LYS A 471 24.61 -21.07 24.19
N ASP A 472 25.06 -19.82 24.12
CA ASP A 472 26.04 -19.27 25.05
C ASP A 472 25.77 -17.78 25.30
N ASN A 473 26.50 -17.22 26.27
CA ASN A 473 26.37 -15.83 26.72
C ASN A 473 27.19 -14.82 25.91
N ASN A 474 27.98 -15.27 24.93
CA ASN A 474 28.93 -14.42 24.20
C ASN A 474 28.67 -14.39 22.68
N ASN A 475 27.79 -15.24 22.15
CA ASN A 475 27.54 -15.37 20.72
C ASN A 475 26.03 -15.46 20.41
N ILE A 476 25.60 -14.56 19.54
CA ILE A 476 24.21 -14.47 19.05
C ILE A 476 23.94 -15.30 17.78
N GLU A 477 24.95 -15.89 17.13
CA GLU A 477 24.81 -16.56 15.82
C GLU A 477 23.96 -17.83 15.89
N ASN A 478 24.03 -18.56 17.00
CA ASN A 478 23.32 -19.82 17.20
C ASN A 478 22.08 -19.64 18.08
N HIS A 479 21.21 -18.71 17.67
CA HIS A 479 19.95 -18.47 18.37
C HIS A 479 18.78 -19.25 17.74
N ILE A 480 17.76 -19.51 18.55
CA ILE A 480 16.44 -19.93 18.07
C ILE A 480 15.48 -18.81 18.43
N LEU A 481 14.69 -18.37 17.45
CA LEU A 481 13.51 -17.53 17.66
C LEU A 481 12.29 -18.36 17.26
N SER A 482 11.30 -18.39 18.15
CA SER A 482 10.06 -19.13 17.97
C SER A 482 8.90 -18.18 18.26
N ARG A 483 8.04 -17.94 17.26
CA ARG A 483 6.86 -17.07 17.41
C ARG A 483 5.65 -17.87 17.86
N VAL A 484 4.61 -17.16 18.30
CA VAL A 484 3.35 -17.80 18.67
C VAL A 484 2.70 -18.41 17.42
N ASN A 485 2.31 -19.68 17.51
CA ASN A 485 1.50 -20.37 16.51
C ASN A 485 0.00 -20.32 16.86
N TYR A 486 -0.33 -20.44 18.15
CA TYR A 486 -1.71 -20.36 18.66
C TYR A 486 -1.88 -19.11 19.53
N GLU A 487 -2.29 -18.00 18.91
CA GLU A 487 -2.33 -16.66 19.50
C GLU A 487 -3.15 -16.58 20.80
N ASN A 488 -4.24 -17.34 20.91
CA ASN A 488 -5.11 -17.41 22.09
C ASN A 488 -4.47 -18.13 23.29
N LEU A 489 -3.35 -18.84 23.08
CA LEU A 489 -2.61 -19.56 24.12
C LEU A 489 -1.24 -18.93 24.39
N ALA A 490 -0.95 -17.75 23.82
CA ALA A 490 0.37 -17.13 23.82
C ALA A 490 0.95 -16.94 25.22
N ILE A 491 0.16 -16.42 26.17
CA ILE A 491 0.61 -16.16 27.55
C ILE A 491 -0.33 -16.88 28.51
N LYS A 492 0.24 -17.70 29.39
CA LYS A 492 -0.51 -18.37 30.46
C LYS A 492 -0.33 -17.60 31.77
N ASN A 493 -1.41 -17.04 32.29
CA ASN A 493 -1.41 -16.20 33.49
C ASN A 493 -1.61 -17.03 34.77
N SER A 494 -0.78 -18.05 34.99
CA SER A 494 -0.93 -18.89 36.19
C SER A 494 -0.45 -18.17 37.43
N SER A 495 -1.25 -18.19 38.49
CA SER A 495 -0.87 -17.68 39.82
C SER A 495 0.24 -18.50 40.50
N SER A 496 0.47 -19.71 39.98
CA SER A 496 1.44 -20.67 40.52
C SER A 496 2.80 -20.62 39.84
N SER A 497 2.96 -19.93 38.71
CA SER A 497 4.21 -19.86 37.92
C SER A 497 4.78 -18.45 37.89
N CYS A 498 6.07 -18.29 37.62
CA CYS A 498 6.67 -16.96 37.41
C CYS A 498 6.27 -16.44 36.01
N SER A 499 7.01 -16.83 34.97
CA SER A 499 6.66 -16.53 33.58
C SER A 499 6.21 -17.80 32.86
N SER A 500 5.10 -17.73 32.13
CA SER A 500 4.62 -18.86 31.32
C SER A 500 4.21 -18.41 29.93
N PHE A 501 5.01 -18.81 28.95
CA PHE A 501 4.77 -18.61 27.53
C PHE A 501 4.20 -19.90 26.94
N GLY A 502 3.07 -19.77 26.25
CA GLY A 502 2.37 -20.89 25.64
C GLY A 502 1.68 -21.79 26.66
N PHE A 503 1.26 -22.96 26.18
CA PHE A 503 0.72 -23.99 27.06
C PHE A 503 1.82 -24.61 27.92
N SER A 504 2.97 -24.93 27.33
CA SER A 504 4.16 -25.46 28.02
C SER A 504 5.48 -25.12 27.33
N ASP A 505 5.46 -24.16 26.41
CA ASP A 505 6.57 -23.85 25.51
C ASP A 505 7.77 -23.25 26.25
N LEU A 506 7.50 -22.40 27.25
CA LEU A 506 8.47 -22.01 28.26
C LEU A 506 7.76 -21.66 29.57
N ILE A 507 7.95 -22.48 30.59
CA ILE A 507 7.45 -22.24 31.95
C ILE A 507 8.63 -22.06 32.88
N LEU A 508 8.56 -21.01 33.72
CA LEU A 508 9.47 -20.77 34.83
C LEU A 508 8.68 -20.89 36.15
N LEU A 509 9.15 -21.73 37.05
CA LEU A 509 8.52 -22.03 38.33
C LEU A 509 9.58 -22.32 39.39
N ASP A 510 9.69 -21.46 40.40
CA ASP A 510 10.44 -21.74 41.64
C ASP A 510 11.86 -22.29 41.39
N GLY A 511 12.64 -21.57 40.57
CA GLY A 511 14.01 -21.95 40.22
C GLY A 511 14.12 -23.17 39.30
N ARG A 512 13.01 -23.65 38.75
CA ARG A 512 12.95 -24.70 37.72
C ARG A 512 12.29 -24.17 36.47
N GLY A 513 12.67 -24.72 35.33
CA GLY A 513 12.00 -24.44 34.07
C GLY A 513 11.64 -25.71 33.31
N HIS A 514 10.73 -25.55 32.35
CA HIS A 514 10.28 -26.61 31.45
C HIS A 514 9.96 -26.01 30.08
N CYS A 515 10.36 -26.70 29.01
CA CYS A 515 10.09 -26.30 27.64
C CYS A 515 9.55 -27.49 26.83
N LYS A 516 8.34 -27.38 26.31
CA LYS A 516 7.73 -28.33 25.39
C LYS A 516 6.94 -27.59 24.34
N GLU A 517 7.37 -27.71 23.09
CA GLU A 517 6.69 -27.07 21.95
C GLU A 517 5.27 -27.61 21.80
N LEU A 518 4.30 -26.69 21.88
CA LEU A 518 2.87 -26.94 21.79
C LEU A 518 2.11 -25.76 21.19
N SER A 519 2.51 -24.53 21.54
CA SER A 519 1.79 -23.29 21.17
C SER A 519 2.64 -22.29 20.38
N TYR A 520 3.94 -22.53 20.26
CA TYR A 520 4.90 -21.73 19.49
C TYR A 520 5.49 -22.55 18.33
N GLU A 521 5.98 -21.87 17.28
CA GLU A 521 6.37 -22.49 16.00
C GLU A 521 7.49 -23.53 16.09
N LYS A 522 8.41 -23.35 17.05
CA LYS A 522 9.65 -24.15 17.17
C LYS A 522 9.99 -24.44 18.63
N PRO A 523 10.54 -25.63 18.93
CA PRO A 523 11.14 -25.89 20.23
C PRO A 523 12.40 -25.04 20.41
N ILE A 524 12.55 -24.42 21.57
CA ILE A 524 13.75 -23.64 21.95
C ILE A 524 14.78 -24.46 22.72
N ARG A 525 14.49 -25.72 23.03
CA ARG A 525 15.38 -26.65 23.74
C ARG A 525 15.24 -28.04 23.14
N ARG A 526 16.33 -28.82 23.14
CA ARG A 526 16.37 -30.18 22.57
C ARG A 526 15.60 -31.21 23.42
N THR A 527 15.64 -31.08 24.73
CA THR A 527 15.00 -31.99 25.68
C THR A 527 13.78 -31.32 26.27
N ALA A 528 12.69 -32.08 26.43
CA ALA A 528 11.49 -31.62 27.13
C ALA A 528 11.58 -31.79 28.65
N ASP A 529 12.73 -32.19 29.18
CA ASP A 529 12.93 -32.40 30.61
C ASP A 529 12.92 -31.08 31.39
N TYR A 530 12.62 -31.19 32.69
CA TYR A 530 12.82 -30.08 33.61
C TYR A 530 14.29 -29.70 33.70
N PHE A 531 14.55 -28.41 33.87
CA PHE A 531 15.90 -27.90 34.10
C PHE A 531 15.95 -27.00 35.34
N LEU A 532 17.12 -26.91 35.94
CA LEU A 532 17.39 -26.01 37.04
C LEU A 532 17.82 -24.65 36.51
N VAL A 533 17.37 -23.60 37.18
CA VAL A 533 17.72 -22.21 36.85
C VAL A 533 18.91 -21.78 37.72
N GLU A 534 19.90 -21.19 37.09
CA GLU A 534 21.03 -20.53 37.77
C GLU A 534 20.63 -19.10 38.15
N GLU A 535 20.05 -18.37 37.19
CA GLU A 535 19.58 -16.99 37.35
C GLU A 535 18.43 -16.72 36.37
N TYR A 536 17.53 -15.80 36.71
CA TYR A 536 16.65 -15.20 35.71
C TYR A 536 16.43 -13.71 35.96
N GLU A 537 16.21 -12.97 34.89
CA GLU A 537 15.98 -11.54 34.90
C GLU A 537 14.72 -11.21 34.10
N VAL A 538 13.94 -10.24 34.57
CA VAL A 538 12.78 -9.71 33.87
C VAL A 538 13.00 -8.23 33.65
N PHE A 539 12.97 -7.81 32.39
CA PHE A 539 13.09 -6.40 32.00
C PHE A 539 11.79 -5.90 31.40
N GLN A 540 11.50 -4.61 31.56
CA GLN A 540 10.52 -3.88 30.77
C GLN A 540 11.23 -3.08 29.70
N ILE A 541 10.70 -3.08 28.48
CA ILE A 541 11.15 -2.21 27.39
C ILE A 541 10.38 -0.89 27.51
N VAL A 542 11.10 0.22 27.70
CA VAL A 542 10.54 1.58 27.91
C VAL A 542 11.02 2.59 26.89
#